data_AF-D7BA65-F1
#
_entry.id   AF-D7BA65-F1
#
_cell.length_a   1.000
_cell.length_b   1.000
_cell.length_c   1.000
_cell.angle_alpha   90.00
_cell.angle_beta   90.00
_cell.angle_gamma   90.00
#
_symmetry.space_group_name_H-M   'P 1'
#
loop_
_entity.id
_entity.type
_entity.pdbx_description
1 polymer ?
#
loop_
_entity_poly.entity_id
_entity_poly.type
_entity_poly.pdbx_seq_one_letter_code
_entity_poly.pdbx_strand_id
1 'polypeptide(L)'
;MEYAETTASATKGEQHQPIRVYLIVWGLLFVLSAMSYFLDYFDVHPDWLRHFLITAFALIKAALIVGFFMHMRFERLGLILAILLPPLLLMALVAILLPEGNYVAGVRELFFGR
;
A
#
# COMPACT_ATOMS: atom_id res chain seq x y z
N MET A 1 -53.70 -39.68 2.15
CA MET A 1 -53.42 -38.25 1.88
C MET A 1 -51.92 -38.10 1.89
N GLU A 2 -51.34 -38.36 0.74
CA GLU A 2 -49.92 -38.38 0.44
C GLU A 2 -49.60 -37.07 -0.28
N TYR A 3 -49.40 -35.97 0.47
CA TYR A 3 -48.93 -34.68 -0.07
C TYR A 3 -48.16 -33.85 0.98
N ALA A 4 -47.51 -34.49 1.96
CA ALA A 4 -46.71 -33.79 2.97
C ALA A 4 -45.20 -33.91 2.71
N GLU A 5 -44.80 -34.20 1.47
CA GLU A 5 -43.40 -34.11 1.06
C GLU A 5 -43.33 -33.58 -0.38
N THR A 6 -43.31 -32.25 -0.54
CA THR A 6 -42.67 -31.53 -1.66
C THR A 6 -42.81 -30.02 -1.41
N THR A 7 -41.80 -29.46 -0.74
CA THR A 7 -41.06 -28.24 -1.13
C THR A 7 -40.20 -27.77 0.05
N ALA A 8 -39.23 -28.60 0.42
CA ALA A 8 -37.91 -28.04 0.69
C ALA A 8 -37.45 -27.30 -0.58
N SER A 9 -36.82 -26.13 -0.42
CA SER A 9 -36.32 -25.19 -1.45
C SER A 9 -37.28 -24.08 -1.89
N ALA A 10 -37.05 -22.87 -1.36
CA ALA A 10 -36.84 -21.67 -2.18
C ALA A 10 -36.25 -20.49 -1.37
N THR A 11 -34.94 -20.26 -1.56
CA THR A 11 -34.34 -18.93 -1.90
C THR A 11 -34.43 -17.82 -0.82
N LYS A 12 -33.36 -17.28 -0.24
CA LYS A 12 -31.96 -17.19 -0.64
C LYS A 12 -31.15 -16.81 0.61
N GLY A 13 -30.13 -17.58 0.94
CA GLY A 13 -29.01 -17.06 1.72
C GLY A 13 -28.34 -15.97 0.90
N GLU A 14 -28.63 -14.70 1.19
CA GLU A 14 -27.78 -13.61 0.72
C GLU A 14 -27.00 -13.06 1.89
N GLN A 15 -25.95 -13.82 2.15
CA GLN A 15 -24.64 -13.43 2.63
C GLN A 15 -24.12 -12.22 1.79
N HIS A 16 -24.82 -11.09 1.80
CA HIS A 16 -24.44 -9.82 1.18
C HIS A 16 -23.33 -9.15 2.01
N GLN A 17 -22.21 -9.85 2.16
CA GLN A 17 -20.92 -9.25 2.48
C GLN A 17 -20.10 -9.56 1.23
N PRO A 18 -19.71 -8.58 0.38
CA PRO A 18 -18.67 -7.61 0.75
C PRO A 18 -18.68 -6.25 -0.01
N ILE A 19 -19.73 -5.87 -0.76
CA ILE A 19 -19.70 -4.69 -1.67
C ILE A 19 -19.41 -3.38 -0.93
N ARG A 20 -19.94 -3.23 0.28
CA ARG A 20 -19.73 -2.03 1.12
C ARG A 20 -18.25 -1.82 1.46
N VAL A 21 -17.52 -2.90 1.67
CA VAL A 21 -16.09 -2.86 1.99
C VAL A 21 -15.28 -2.38 0.79
N TYR A 22 -15.56 -2.93 -0.40
CA TYR A 22 -14.92 -2.49 -1.64
C TYR A 22 -15.18 -1.01 -1.95
N LEU A 23 -16.40 -0.52 -1.71
CA LEU A 23 -16.73 0.90 -1.91
C LEU A 23 -15.97 1.82 -0.93
N ILE A 24 -15.81 1.42 0.33
CA ILE A 24 -15.02 2.17 1.31
C ILE A 24 -13.55 2.21 0.91
N VAL A 25 -12.96 1.06 0.53
CA VAL A 25 -11.56 0.97 0.12
C VAL A 25 -11.32 1.76 -1.17
N TRP A 26 -12.24 1.67 -2.12
CA TRP A 26 -12.19 2.43 -3.35
C TRP A 26 -12.21 3.94 -3.07
N GLY A 27 -13.12 4.40 -2.20
CA GLY A 27 -13.17 5.80 -1.77
C GLY A 27 -11.90 6.22 -1.03
N LEU A 28 -11.36 5.37 -0.16
CA LEU A 28 -10.13 5.63 0.56
C LEU A 28 -8.92 5.72 -0.38
N LEU A 29 -8.81 4.83 -1.37
CA LEU A 29 -7.78 4.88 -2.41
C LEU A 29 -7.87 6.15 -3.26
N PHE A 30 -9.09 6.60 -3.55
CA PHE A 30 -9.32 7.85 -4.26
C PHE A 30 -8.86 9.05 -3.43
N VAL A 31 -9.28 9.14 -2.16
CA VAL A 31 -8.86 10.20 -1.22
C VAL A 31 -7.35 10.19 -1.04
N LEU A 32 -6.73 9.01 -0.89
CA LEU A 32 -5.28 8.89 -0.75
C LEU A 32 -4.55 9.40 -2.00
N SER A 33 -5.08 9.10 -3.19
CA SER A 33 -4.50 9.55 -4.46
C SER A 33 -4.67 11.07 -4.64
N ALA A 34 -5.83 11.61 -4.26
CA ALA A 34 -6.08 13.05 -4.26
C ALA A 34 -5.16 13.77 -3.26
N MET A 35 -4.96 13.20 -2.06
CA MET A 35 -4.06 13.76 -1.05
C MET A 35 -2.60 13.73 -1.51
N SER A 36 -2.16 12.65 -2.16
CA SER A 36 -0.84 12.58 -2.79
C SER A 36 -0.65 13.67 -3.85
N TYR A 37 -1.68 13.95 -4.66
CA TYR A 37 -1.64 15.00 -5.68
C TYR A 37 -1.66 16.41 -5.06
N PHE A 38 -2.43 16.60 -4.00
CA PHE A 38 -2.51 17.87 -3.29
C PHE A 38 -1.18 18.22 -2.60
N LEU A 39 -0.50 17.22 -2.06
CA LEU A 39 0.83 17.38 -1.48
C LEU A 39 1.92 17.64 -2.53
N ASP A 40 1.73 17.15 -3.75
CA ASP A 40 2.57 17.50 -4.89
C ASP A 40 2.32 18.94 -5.37
N TYR A 41 1.08 19.41 -5.29
CA TYR A 41 0.67 20.76 -5.69
C TYR A 41 1.20 21.86 -4.76
N PHE A 42 1.41 21.55 -3.48
CA PHE A 42 1.92 22.53 -2.51
C PHE A 42 3.41 22.85 -2.63
N ASP A 43 4.11 22.28 -3.61
CA ASP A 43 5.51 22.58 -3.93
C ASP A 43 6.38 22.68 -2.66
N VAL A 44 6.24 21.65 -1.81
CA VAL A 44 6.90 21.59 -0.50
C VAL A 44 8.42 21.61 -0.69
N HIS A 45 8.99 22.80 -0.61
CA HIS A 45 10.41 23.01 -0.40
C HIS A 45 10.72 22.55 1.03
N PRO A 46 11.48 21.46 1.25
CA PRO A 46 12.52 20.88 0.39
C PRO A 46 12.11 19.59 -0.36
N ASP A 47 12.71 19.36 -1.55
CA ASP A 47 12.49 18.19 -2.42
C ASP A 47 12.57 16.83 -1.72
N TRP A 48 13.40 16.71 -0.67
CA TRP A 48 13.50 15.49 0.13
C TRP A 48 12.17 15.07 0.77
N LEU A 49 11.41 16.06 1.27
CA LEU A 49 10.13 15.80 1.92
C LEU A 49 9.10 15.27 0.92
N ARG A 50 9.16 15.76 -0.32
CA ARG A 50 8.29 15.33 -1.43
C ARG A 50 8.49 13.86 -1.77
N HIS A 51 9.75 13.43 -1.95
CA HIS A 51 10.08 12.04 -2.23
C HIS A 51 9.69 11.10 -1.07
N PHE A 52 9.89 11.53 0.17
CA PHE A 52 9.45 10.78 1.35
C PHE A 52 7.92 10.61 1.37
N LEU A 53 7.16 11.68 1.11
CA LEU A 53 5.70 11.65 1.13
C LEU A 53 5.12 10.80 0.00
N ILE A 54 5.64 10.92 -1.22
CA ILE A 54 5.22 10.11 -2.37
C ILE A 54 5.45 8.63 -2.06
N THR A 55 6.60 8.29 -1.50
CA THR A 55 6.94 6.92 -1.09
C THR A 55 6.01 6.42 0.02
N ALA A 56 5.70 7.27 1.01
CA ALA A 56 4.77 6.94 2.09
C ALA A 56 3.34 6.69 1.56
N PHE A 57 2.84 7.51 0.63
CA PHE A 57 1.55 7.27 -0.01
C PHE A 57 1.53 5.99 -0.83
N ALA A 58 2.62 5.69 -1.55
CA ALA A 58 2.76 4.45 -2.28
C ALA A 58 2.67 3.22 -1.36
N LEU A 59 3.32 3.26 -0.19
CA LEU A 59 3.23 2.20 0.81
C LEU A 59 1.84 2.03 1.40
N ILE A 60 1.20 3.14 1.80
CA ILE A 60 -0.14 3.11 2.38
C ILE A 60 -1.15 2.55 1.37
N LYS A 61 -1.07 2.98 0.11
CA LYS A 61 -1.88 2.44 -0.98
C LYS A 61 -1.62 0.95 -1.20
N ALA A 62 -0.37 0.51 -1.22
CA ALA A 62 -0.01 -0.89 -1.38
C ALA A 62 -0.54 -1.75 -0.23
N ALA A 63 -0.40 -1.31 1.02
CA ALA A 63 -0.92 -1.99 2.19
C ALA A 63 -2.46 -2.08 2.18
N LEU A 64 -3.15 -1.02 1.75
CA LEU A 64 -4.60 -1.01 1.57
C LEU A 64 -5.07 -2.00 0.50
N ILE A 65 -4.39 -2.04 -0.64
CA ILE A 65 -4.72 -2.97 -1.74
C ILE A 65 -4.47 -4.42 -1.28
N VAL A 66 -3.31 -4.71 -0.68
CA VAL A 66 -2.99 -6.06 -0.20
C VAL A 66 -3.92 -6.51 0.94
N GLY A 67 -4.29 -5.61 1.85
CA GLY A 67 -5.20 -5.95 2.96
C GLY A 67 -6.65 -6.22 2.53
N PHE A 68 -7.16 -5.49 1.53
CA PHE A 68 -8.57 -5.53 1.15
C PHE A 68 -8.87 -6.19 -0.19
N PHE A 69 -8.09 -5.92 -1.23
CA PHE A 69 -8.29 -6.58 -2.53
C PHE A 69 -7.78 -8.02 -2.51
N MET A 70 -6.64 -8.26 -1.85
CA MET A 70 -6.22 -9.62 -1.51
C MET A 70 -6.88 -10.05 -0.20
N HIS A 71 -8.20 -10.23 -0.18
CA HIS A 71 -9.09 -10.58 0.95
C HIS A 71 -8.65 -11.83 1.77
N MET A 72 -7.54 -11.73 2.50
CA MET A 72 -6.71 -12.87 2.86
C MET A 72 -6.21 -12.79 4.32
N ARG A 73 -7.08 -12.38 5.24
CA ARG A 73 -6.71 -12.03 6.63
C ARG A 73 -6.34 -13.21 7.56
N PHE A 74 -6.45 -14.49 7.14
CA PHE A 74 -6.40 -15.61 8.11
C PHE A 74 -5.48 -16.82 7.81
N GLU A 75 -4.76 -16.92 6.68
CA GLU A 75 -3.75 -18.00 6.49
C GLU A 75 -2.39 -17.52 5.94
N ARG A 76 -2.24 -16.22 5.63
CA ARG A 76 -1.19 -15.77 4.71
C ARG A 76 -0.59 -14.40 5.03
N LEU A 77 -0.38 -14.14 6.32
CA LEU A 77 0.58 -13.12 6.76
C LEU A 77 1.94 -13.30 6.05
N GLY A 78 2.33 -14.54 5.76
CA GLY A 78 3.51 -14.86 4.97
C GLY A 78 3.49 -14.30 3.53
N LEU A 79 2.35 -14.22 2.85
CA LEU A 79 2.28 -13.64 1.50
C LEU A 79 2.31 -12.11 1.54
N ILE A 80 1.66 -11.51 2.53
CA ILE A 80 1.75 -10.06 2.76
C ILE A 80 3.21 -9.69 3.04
N LEU A 81 3.87 -10.43 3.93
CA LEU A 81 5.28 -10.24 4.22
C LEU A 81 6.12 -10.53 2.96
N ALA A 82 5.87 -11.57 2.18
CA ALA A 82 6.63 -11.85 0.96
C ALA A 82 6.54 -10.73 -0.09
N ILE A 83 5.44 -9.97 -0.16
CA ILE A 83 5.26 -8.84 -1.09
C ILE A 83 5.78 -7.53 -0.49
N LEU A 84 5.63 -7.33 0.82
CA LEU A 84 6.02 -6.08 1.50
C LEU A 84 7.50 -6.09 1.95
N LEU A 85 8.06 -7.26 2.20
CA LEU A 85 9.45 -7.45 2.63
C LEU A 85 10.46 -7.01 1.56
N PRO A 86 10.31 -7.32 0.26
CA PRO A 86 11.26 -6.85 -0.75
C PRO A 86 11.33 -5.32 -0.84
N PRO A 87 10.21 -4.56 -0.93
CA PRO A 87 10.24 -3.10 -0.88
C PRO A 87 10.83 -2.54 0.42
N LEU A 88 10.49 -3.15 1.57
CA LEU A 88 10.99 -2.70 2.87
C LEU A 88 12.51 -2.89 2.99
N LEU A 89 13.01 -4.04 2.52
CA LEU A 89 14.42 -4.38 2.56
C LEU A 89 15.25 -3.47 1.64
N LEU A 90 14.71 -3.14 0.45
CA LEU A 90 15.31 -2.14 -0.44
C LEU A 90 15.34 -0.76 0.21
N MET A 91 14.27 -0.35 0.90
CA MET A 91 14.27 0.92 1.64
C MET A 91 15.31 0.93 2.77
N ALA A 92 15.43 -0.15 3.54
CA ALA A 92 16.44 -0.27 4.58
C ALA A 92 17.86 -0.20 3.99
N LEU A 93 18.10 -0.89 2.87
CA LEU A 93 19.37 -0.85 2.15
C LEU A 93 19.71 0.57 1.70
N VAL A 94 18.77 1.25 1.03
CA VAL A 94 18.94 2.62 0.56
C VAL A 94 19.18 3.57 1.74
N ALA A 95 18.45 3.42 2.84
CA ALA A 95 18.60 4.25 4.03
C ALA A 95 19.99 4.13 4.68
N ILE A 96 20.57 2.93 4.70
CA ILE A 96 21.94 2.69 5.21
C ILE A 96 23.01 3.14 4.21
N LEU A 97 22.77 2.98 2.91
CA LEU A 97 23.76 3.27 1.88
C LEU A 97 23.83 4.76 1.50
N LEU A 98 22.74 5.51 1.68
CA LEU A 98 22.66 6.94 1.38
C LEU A 98 23.71 7.79 2.13
N PRO A 99 23.89 7.67 3.46
CA PRO A 99 24.90 8.43 4.19
C PRO A 99 26.33 8.14 3.72
N GLU A 100 26.65 6.86 3.48
CA GLU A 100 27.96 6.41 2.99
C GLU A 100 28.23 6.97 1.58
N GLY A 101 27.21 6.95 0.71
CA GLY A 101 27.29 7.54 -0.62
C GLY A 101 27.57 9.05 -0.58
N ASN A 102 26.89 9.77 0.32
CA ASN A 102 27.12 11.21 0.50
C ASN A 102 28.52 11.51 1.07
N TYR A 103 29.01 10.68 2.00
CA TYR A 103 30.35 10.82 2.56
C TYR A 103 31.42 10.62 1.48
N VAL A 104 31.33 9.55 0.69
CA VAL A 104 32.25 9.29 -0.42
C VAL A 104 32.19 10.40 -1.48
N ALA A 105 30.99 10.90 -1.79
CA ALA A 105 30.81 12.02 -2.72
C ALA A 105 31.50 13.30 -2.22
N GLY A 106 31.32 13.65 -0.93
CA GLY A 106 31.94 14.81 -0.32
C GLY A 106 33.47 14.71 -0.25
N VAL A 107 34.01 13.54 0.09
CA VAL A 107 35.47 13.30 0.07
C VAL A 107 36.01 13.45 -1.35
N ARG A 108 35.33 12.87 -2.36
CA ARG A 108 35.75 13.01 -3.76
C ARG A 108 35.78 14.48 -4.21
N GLU A 109 34.79 15.27 -3.83
CA GLU A 109 34.73 16.69 -4.18
C GLU A 109 35.84 17.49 -3.47
N LEU A 110 36.17 17.16 -2.22
CA LEU A 110 37.27 17.79 -1.49
C LEU A 110 38.66 17.50 -2.08
N PHE A 111 38.89 16.29 -2.62
CA PHE A 111 40.21 15.89 -3.15
C PHE A 111 40.35 16.06 -4.67
N PHE A 112 39.27 15.90 -5.43
CA PHE A 112 39.25 15.96 -6.90
C PHE A 112 38.45 17.14 -7.47
N GLY A 113 37.82 17.97 -6.63
CA GLY A 113 37.12 19.20 -7.03
C GLY A 113 38.05 20.36 -7.31
N ARG A 114 38.95 20.16 -8.27
CA ARG A 114 39.60 21.22 -9.06
C ARG A 114 39.06 21.16 -10.48
#